data_AF-A0A4R6K0R9-F1
#
_entry.id   AF-A0A4R6K0R9-F1
#
_cell.length_a   1.000
_cell.length_b   1.000
_cell.length_c   1.000
_cell.angle_alpha   90.00
_cell.angle_beta   90.00
_cell.angle_gamma   90.00
#
_symmetry.space_group_name_H-M   'P 1'
#
loop_
_entity.id
_entity.type
_entity.pdbx_description
1 polymer ?
#
loop_
_entity_poly.entity_id
_entity_poly.type
_entity_poly.pdbx_seq_one_letter_code
_entity_poly.pdbx_strand_id
1 'polypeptide(L)'
;MSDLLWPGDARADDLCTDASFLAAMLRVESAWIDADLSALAGPDDLQHLSEAAEEGGNPVIPLLSLLRTRIDEPRLHLGLTSQDVLDTALVLCLREAAARVHADLGAQIATLAALADRHRHTGMAGRTLTQHAVPITFGLKAAGWLQGVLDARDALAAAQLPIQIGGAAGSLAAVVAIEGSPELAVARVAATAARLGLPLRQPWHTGRAPLTRFGDALVTCTDAWGRIANDVLQLTRPEIGEVSLAHGGGSSAMPGKRNPTLAVLVRRAALAAPPLAATLHTASATMVDERADGAWHVEWATARTLTRRTVVAGSQTAEMLDGLHVDEQRMAATLAAARPAIDAEQHKYSPPPTRDPAPAPDRYHPGAGVGGSDRDADAGRSDRGAAAGRSAPGADAGGSDRDADAGRSDRGAAAGRSAPGADAGGSHRGAAAEPSHRGPYRDPFYRGATDEIIDAALARAGEKPC
;
A
#
# COMPACT_ATOMS: atom_id res chain seq x y z
N MET A 1 -13.13 20.53 -13.76
CA MET A 1 -11.88 20.86 -14.49
C MET A 1 -10.88 19.74 -14.30
N SER A 2 -10.04 19.46 -15.30
CA SER A 2 -8.96 18.47 -15.21
C SER A 2 -7.61 19.12 -14.88
N ASP A 3 -6.89 18.63 -13.86
CA ASP A 3 -5.54 19.10 -13.55
C ASP A 3 -4.52 18.61 -14.60
N LEU A 4 -3.98 19.56 -15.38
CA LEU A 4 -2.94 19.32 -16.40
C LEU A 4 -1.62 18.80 -15.81
N LEU A 5 -1.29 19.21 -14.58
CA LEU A 5 -0.08 18.78 -13.86
C LEU A 5 -0.28 17.45 -13.11
N TRP A 6 -1.51 16.94 -13.07
CA TRP A 6 -1.83 15.59 -12.64
C TRP A 6 -2.33 14.69 -13.80
N PRO A 7 -1.45 14.29 -14.75
CA PRO A 7 -1.79 13.32 -15.79
C PRO A 7 -2.62 12.13 -15.27
N GLY A 8 -3.82 12.00 -15.84
CA GLY A 8 -4.86 11.06 -15.42
C GLY A 8 -6.03 11.66 -14.64
N ASP A 9 -6.01 12.92 -14.20
CA ASP A 9 -7.07 13.53 -13.36
C ASP A 9 -8.48 13.45 -13.98
N ALA A 10 -8.59 13.45 -15.31
CA ALA A 10 -9.85 13.20 -16.02
C ALA A 10 -10.53 11.86 -15.65
N ARG A 11 -9.81 10.86 -15.12
CA ARG A 11 -10.35 9.57 -14.65
C ARG A 11 -11.17 9.66 -13.36
N ALA A 12 -11.07 10.76 -12.62
CA ALA A 12 -11.98 11.06 -11.52
C ALA A 12 -13.29 11.69 -12.00
N ASP A 13 -13.45 11.93 -13.32
CA ASP A 13 -14.65 12.51 -13.91
C ASP A 13 -15.05 13.79 -13.15
N ASP A 14 -16.34 13.99 -12.86
CA ASP A 14 -16.84 15.13 -12.08
C ASP A 14 -16.76 14.94 -10.55
N LEU A 15 -16.21 13.83 -10.03
CA LEU A 15 -16.15 13.55 -8.59
C LEU A 15 -15.35 14.62 -7.84
N CYS A 16 -15.94 15.21 -6.81
CA CYS A 16 -15.35 16.28 -6.01
C CYS A 16 -14.88 17.49 -6.88
N THR A 17 -15.60 17.79 -7.97
CA THR A 17 -15.56 19.09 -8.65
C THR A 17 -16.47 20.10 -7.96
N ASP A 18 -16.25 21.39 -8.21
CA ASP A 18 -17.04 22.49 -7.65
C ASP A 18 -18.54 22.38 -8.01
N ALA A 19 -18.83 21.92 -9.23
CA ALA A 19 -20.19 21.56 -9.66
C ALA A 19 -20.79 20.42 -8.83
N SER A 20 -20.02 19.35 -8.54
CA SER A 20 -20.49 18.25 -7.67
C SER A 20 -20.70 18.69 -6.22
N PHE A 21 -19.88 19.61 -5.70
CA PHE A 21 -20.05 20.19 -4.37
C PHE A 21 -21.29 21.08 -4.30
N LEU A 22 -21.54 21.92 -5.32
CA LEU A 22 -22.78 22.68 -5.45
C LEU A 22 -24.01 21.76 -5.47
N ALA A 23 -24.01 20.74 -6.34
CA ALA A 23 -25.08 19.76 -6.41
C ALA A 23 -25.27 18.99 -5.09
N ALA A 24 -24.19 18.70 -4.35
CA ALA A 24 -24.27 18.07 -3.04
C ALA A 24 -24.87 19.01 -1.97
N MET A 25 -24.49 20.30 -1.93
CA MET A 25 -25.12 21.28 -1.04
C MET A 25 -26.63 21.46 -1.34
N LEU A 26 -27.00 21.53 -2.62
CA LEU A 26 -28.40 21.56 -3.06
C LEU A 26 -29.15 20.29 -2.61
N ARG A 27 -28.55 19.10 -2.70
CA ARG A 27 -29.14 17.83 -2.21
C ARG A 27 -29.37 17.84 -0.70
N VAL A 28 -28.47 18.44 0.10
CA VAL A 28 -28.64 18.53 1.56
C VAL A 28 -29.80 19.46 1.93
N GLU A 29 -29.87 20.66 1.36
CA GLU A 29 -31.02 21.55 1.55
C GLU A 29 -32.33 20.89 1.08
N SER A 30 -32.32 20.26 -0.10
CA SER A 30 -33.49 19.56 -0.66
C SER A 30 -34.02 18.48 0.30
N ALA A 31 -33.13 17.68 0.89
CA ALA A 31 -33.48 16.66 1.86
C ALA A 31 -33.92 17.22 3.23
N TRP A 32 -33.53 18.45 3.57
CA TRP A 32 -33.93 19.13 4.80
C TRP A 32 -35.35 19.73 4.75
N ILE A 33 -35.77 20.20 3.58
CA ILE A 33 -37.12 20.78 3.34
C ILE A 33 -38.12 19.81 2.67
N ASP A 34 -37.64 18.69 2.13
CA ASP A 34 -38.41 17.71 1.33
C ASP A 34 -38.97 18.27 0.00
N ALA A 35 -38.13 19.00 -0.73
CA ALA A 35 -38.41 19.53 -2.06
C ALA A 35 -37.13 19.60 -2.90
N ASP A 36 -37.23 19.44 -4.22
CA ASP A 36 -36.06 19.43 -5.12
C ASP A 36 -35.60 20.86 -5.47
N LEU A 37 -34.36 21.20 -5.09
CA LEU A 37 -33.70 22.47 -5.39
C LEU A 37 -32.65 22.37 -6.51
N SER A 38 -32.48 21.19 -7.14
CA SER A 38 -31.41 20.93 -8.12
C SER A 38 -31.46 21.83 -9.36
N ALA A 39 -32.64 22.31 -9.75
CA ALA A 39 -32.83 23.24 -10.86
C ALA A 39 -32.58 24.72 -10.49
N LEU A 40 -32.33 25.05 -9.21
CA LEU A 40 -32.24 26.43 -8.74
C LEU A 40 -30.82 27.00 -8.69
N ALA A 41 -29.77 26.19 -8.83
CA ALA A 41 -28.41 26.68 -9.06
C ALA A 41 -27.58 25.65 -9.85
N GLY A 42 -26.64 26.11 -10.68
CA GLY A 42 -25.89 25.26 -11.60
C GLY A 42 -24.47 25.75 -11.90
N PRO A 43 -23.79 25.17 -12.90
CA PRO A 43 -22.40 25.51 -13.25
C PRO A 43 -22.17 26.99 -13.52
N ASP A 44 -23.14 27.68 -14.11
CA ASP A 44 -23.06 29.11 -14.44
C ASP A 44 -23.01 30.02 -13.20
N ASP A 45 -23.49 29.53 -12.05
CA ASP A 45 -23.46 30.26 -10.77
C ASP A 45 -22.10 30.14 -10.04
N LEU A 46 -21.27 29.16 -10.40
CA LEU A 46 -20.07 28.79 -9.64
C LEU A 46 -19.06 29.94 -9.49
N GLN A 47 -18.91 30.80 -10.50
CA GLN A 47 -18.00 31.95 -10.42
C GLN A 47 -18.47 32.94 -9.35
N HIS A 48 -19.75 33.33 -9.40
CA HIS A 48 -20.34 34.24 -8.42
C HIS A 48 -20.32 33.67 -7.01
N LEU A 49 -20.66 32.38 -6.85
CA LEU A 49 -20.62 31.68 -5.56
C LEU A 49 -19.19 31.58 -5.00
N SER A 50 -18.18 31.40 -5.85
CA SER A 50 -16.77 31.36 -5.43
C SER A 50 -16.23 32.73 -5.02
N GLU A 51 -16.63 33.80 -5.69
CA GLU A 51 -16.25 35.18 -5.35
C GLU A 51 -16.93 35.62 -4.04
N ALA A 52 -18.24 35.40 -3.92
CA ALA A 52 -19.02 35.80 -2.75
C ALA A 52 -18.79 34.90 -1.50
N ALA A 53 -18.07 33.78 -1.65
CA ALA A 53 -17.71 32.92 -0.51
C ALA A 53 -16.63 33.55 0.39
N GLU A 54 -15.83 34.51 -0.10
CA GLU A 54 -14.74 35.12 0.66
C GLU A 54 -15.27 35.91 1.88
N GLU A 55 -16.32 36.72 1.71
CA GLU A 55 -16.92 37.55 2.77
C GLU A 55 -17.39 36.72 3.99
N GLY A 56 -17.96 35.54 3.74
CA GLY A 56 -18.45 34.64 4.77
C GLY A 56 -17.49 33.51 5.16
N GLY A 57 -16.33 33.40 4.50
CA GLY A 57 -15.41 32.26 4.61
C GLY A 57 -15.99 30.90 4.14
N ASN A 58 -17.23 30.83 3.67
CA ASN A 58 -17.90 29.58 3.28
C ASN A 58 -18.92 29.79 2.14
N PRO A 59 -19.08 28.81 1.22
CA PRO A 59 -19.94 28.93 0.04
C PRO A 59 -21.45 28.79 0.34
N VAL A 60 -21.84 28.40 1.56
CA VAL A 60 -23.26 28.18 1.88
C VAL A 60 -24.00 29.51 2.06
N ILE A 61 -23.35 30.54 2.63
CA ILE A 61 -23.95 31.89 2.76
C ILE A 61 -24.36 32.49 1.40
N PRO A 62 -23.48 32.60 0.39
CA PRO A 62 -23.88 33.10 -0.93
C PRO A 62 -24.85 32.16 -1.66
N LEU A 63 -24.76 30.83 -1.48
CA LEU A 63 -25.73 29.89 -2.04
C LEU A 63 -27.15 30.14 -1.49
N LEU A 64 -27.30 30.35 -0.19
CA LEU A 64 -28.59 30.66 0.43
C LEU A 64 -29.11 32.05 0.02
N SER A 65 -28.23 33.02 -0.20
CA SER A 65 -28.59 34.31 -0.77
C SER A 65 -29.17 34.12 -2.18
N LEU A 66 -28.46 33.40 -3.04
CA LEU A 66 -28.86 33.09 -4.41
C LEU A 66 -30.20 32.35 -4.48
N LEU A 67 -30.36 31.26 -3.70
CA LEU A 67 -31.60 30.48 -3.65
C LEU A 67 -32.80 31.33 -3.22
N ARG A 68 -32.65 32.23 -2.25
CA ARG A 68 -33.72 33.15 -1.81
C ARG A 68 -34.14 34.18 -2.86
N THR A 69 -33.38 34.35 -3.95
CA THR A 69 -33.84 35.13 -5.13
C THR A 69 -34.62 34.28 -6.15
N ARG A 70 -34.63 32.95 -5.98
CA ARG A 70 -35.15 31.97 -6.95
C ARG A 70 -36.31 31.11 -6.41
N ILE A 71 -36.50 31.03 -5.09
CA ILE A 71 -37.66 30.36 -4.46
C ILE A 71 -38.14 31.11 -3.21
N ASP A 72 -39.46 31.15 -3.01
CA ASP A 72 -40.12 31.55 -1.77
C ASP A 72 -40.45 30.30 -0.93
N GLU A 73 -39.48 29.86 -0.12
CA GLU A 73 -39.60 28.70 0.78
C GLU A 73 -39.07 29.08 2.17
N PRO A 74 -39.94 29.38 3.15
CA PRO A 74 -39.52 29.84 4.48
C PRO A 74 -38.79 28.78 5.32
N ARG A 75 -38.81 27.50 4.92
CA ARG A 75 -38.11 26.40 5.60
C ARG A 75 -36.65 26.22 5.11
N LEU A 76 -36.22 26.92 4.06
CA LEU A 76 -34.87 26.84 3.50
C LEU A 76 -33.80 27.19 4.55
N HIS A 77 -32.87 26.28 4.80
CA HIS A 77 -31.87 26.33 5.88
C HIS A 77 -32.43 26.45 7.32
N LEU A 78 -33.75 26.35 7.53
CA LEU A 78 -34.37 26.70 8.81
C LEU A 78 -33.95 25.70 9.91
N GLY A 79 -33.14 26.17 10.86
CA GLY A 79 -32.60 25.38 11.97
C GLY A 79 -31.17 24.84 11.76
N LEU A 80 -30.60 24.95 10.55
CA LEU A 80 -29.24 24.51 10.22
C LEU A 80 -28.19 25.58 10.54
N THR A 81 -26.92 25.22 10.30
CA THR A 81 -25.81 26.14 10.10
C THR A 81 -25.05 25.79 8.82
N SER A 82 -24.28 26.72 8.25
CA SER A 82 -23.45 26.48 7.05
C SER A 82 -22.64 25.19 7.11
N GLN A 83 -22.11 24.86 8.29
CA GLN A 83 -21.30 23.66 8.46
C GLN A 83 -22.09 22.36 8.34
N ASP A 84 -23.37 22.33 8.73
CA ASP A 84 -24.22 21.14 8.57
C ASP A 84 -24.40 20.80 7.08
N VAL A 85 -24.62 21.84 6.26
CA VAL A 85 -24.74 21.73 4.81
C VAL A 85 -23.40 21.32 4.19
N LEU A 86 -22.31 22.00 4.53
CA LEU A 86 -21.01 21.83 3.87
C LEU A 86 -20.31 20.51 4.23
N ASP A 87 -20.29 20.12 5.51
CA ASP A 87 -19.69 18.84 5.92
C ASP A 87 -20.51 17.64 5.40
N THR A 88 -21.85 17.75 5.36
CA THR A 88 -22.71 16.71 4.77
C THR A 88 -22.54 16.66 3.25
N ALA A 89 -22.43 17.80 2.56
CA ALA A 89 -22.17 17.86 1.13
C ALA A 89 -20.80 17.24 0.76
N LEU A 90 -19.76 17.53 1.56
CA LEU A 90 -18.46 16.87 1.46
C LEU A 90 -18.62 15.35 1.60
N VAL A 91 -19.30 14.87 2.65
CA VAL A 91 -19.57 13.44 2.87
C VAL A 91 -20.27 12.78 1.69
N LEU A 92 -21.23 13.43 1.03
CA LEU A 92 -21.89 12.90 -0.17
C LEU A 92 -20.88 12.67 -1.31
N CYS A 93 -20.03 13.67 -1.60
CA CYS A 93 -18.98 13.56 -2.62
C CYS A 93 -17.93 12.49 -2.26
N LEU A 94 -17.51 12.41 -1.00
CA LEU A 94 -16.55 11.40 -0.53
C LEU A 94 -17.11 9.99 -0.67
N ARG A 95 -18.39 9.77 -0.37
CA ARG A 95 -19.07 8.47 -0.51
C ARG A 95 -19.17 8.01 -1.97
N GLU A 96 -19.47 8.93 -2.88
CA GLU A 96 -19.55 8.63 -4.31
C GLU A 96 -18.16 8.26 -4.89
N ALA A 97 -17.10 8.91 -4.43
CA ALA A 97 -15.73 8.51 -4.73
C ALA A 97 -15.32 7.19 -4.06
N ALA A 98 -15.72 6.93 -2.81
CA ALA A 98 -15.46 5.67 -2.10
C ALA A 98 -16.06 4.47 -2.84
N ALA A 99 -17.27 4.59 -3.40
CA ALA A 99 -17.89 3.57 -4.22
C ALA A 99 -17.07 3.24 -5.49
N ARG A 100 -16.49 4.26 -6.14
CA ARG A 100 -15.59 4.08 -7.29
C ARG A 100 -14.30 3.36 -6.88
N VAL A 101 -13.68 3.74 -5.77
CA VAL A 101 -12.48 3.06 -5.26
C VAL A 101 -12.78 1.62 -4.83
N HIS A 102 -13.92 1.32 -4.21
CA HIS A 102 -14.33 -0.05 -3.91
C HIS A 102 -14.50 -0.92 -5.17
N ALA A 103 -15.03 -0.36 -6.26
CA ALA A 103 -15.14 -1.08 -7.53
C ALA A 103 -13.74 -1.36 -8.14
N ASP A 104 -12.84 -0.38 -8.14
CA ASP A 104 -11.46 -0.55 -8.59
C ASP A 104 -10.73 -1.62 -7.75
N LEU A 105 -10.83 -1.56 -6.41
CA LEU A 105 -10.26 -2.55 -5.48
C LEU A 105 -10.81 -3.97 -5.75
N GLY A 106 -12.12 -4.10 -6.02
CA GLY A 106 -12.74 -5.39 -6.37
C GLY A 106 -12.17 -6.00 -7.64
N ALA A 107 -11.96 -5.19 -8.69
CA ALA A 107 -11.33 -5.64 -9.93
C ALA A 107 -9.85 -6.02 -9.71
N GLN A 108 -9.11 -5.21 -8.94
CA GLN A 108 -7.71 -5.49 -8.59
C GLN A 108 -7.56 -6.80 -7.80
N ILE A 109 -8.46 -7.08 -6.84
CA ILE A 109 -8.49 -8.32 -6.07
C ILE A 109 -8.67 -9.53 -6.98
N ALA A 110 -9.62 -9.48 -7.91
CA ALA A 110 -9.85 -10.58 -8.86
C ALA A 110 -8.63 -10.84 -9.75
N THR A 111 -8.01 -9.78 -10.29
CA THR A 111 -6.80 -9.91 -11.13
C THR A 111 -5.58 -10.39 -10.33
N LEU A 112 -5.38 -9.90 -9.11
CA LEU A 112 -4.26 -10.32 -8.25
C LEU A 112 -4.42 -11.77 -7.75
N ALA A 113 -5.63 -12.21 -7.43
CA ALA A 113 -5.93 -13.61 -7.13
C ALA A 113 -5.64 -14.52 -8.34
N ALA A 114 -6.09 -14.13 -9.53
CA ALA A 114 -5.83 -14.87 -10.76
C ALA A 114 -4.34 -14.92 -11.13
N LEU A 115 -3.57 -13.87 -10.85
CA LEU A 115 -2.10 -13.85 -11.01
C LEU A 115 -1.40 -14.74 -9.96
N ALA A 116 -1.84 -14.68 -8.70
CA ALA A 116 -1.28 -15.45 -7.59
C ALA A 116 -1.39 -16.96 -7.82
N ASP A 117 -2.57 -17.44 -8.22
CA ASP A 117 -2.78 -18.86 -8.49
C ASP A 117 -2.11 -19.32 -9.79
N ARG A 118 -2.26 -18.56 -10.89
CA ARG A 118 -1.63 -18.88 -12.20
C ARG A 118 -0.12 -19.04 -12.08
N HIS A 119 0.54 -18.16 -11.34
CA HIS A 119 1.99 -18.12 -11.20
C HIS A 119 2.51 -18.73 -9.88
N ARG A 120 1.66 -19.48 -9.18
CA ARG A 120 1.96 -20.22 -7.94
C ARG A 120 3.27 -21.02 -8.00
N HIS A 121 3.63 -21.55 -9.18
CA HIS A 121 4.85 -22.33 -9.41
C HIS A 121 5.82 -21.70 -10.44
N THR A 122 5.63 -20.43 -10.82
CA THR A 122 6.57 -19.66 -11.64
C THR A 122 7.74 -19.20 -10.75
N GLY A 123 8.84 -19.95 -10.75
CA GLY A 123 10.01 -19.67 -9.91
C GLY A 123 10.80 -18.44 -10.38
N MET A 124 11.18 -17.59 -9.41
CA MET A 124 12.01 -16.39 -9.64
C MET A 124 13.03 -16.19 -8.51
N ALA A 125 14.05 -15.37 -8.74
CA ALA A 125 14.97 -14.96 -7.67
C ALA A 125 14.25 -14.06 -6.66
N GLY A 126 14.28 -14.42 -5.37
CA GLY A 126 13.91 -13.49 -4.31
C GLY A 126 14.86 -12.30 -4.26
N ARG A 127 14.40 -11.17 -3.71
CA ARG A 127 15.20 -9.94 -3.65
C ARG A 127 15.07 -9.26 -2.30
N THR A 128 16.19 -9.12 -1.59
CA THR A 128 16.31 -8.44 -0.28
C THR A 128 17.41 -7.39 -0.35
N LEU A 129 17.17 -6.19 0.20
CA LEU A 129 18.10 -5.05 0.14
C LEU A 129 18.70 -4.81 -1.27
N THR A 130 17.88 -4.95 -2.31
CA THR A 130 18.21 -4.91 -3.76
C THR A 130 19.06 -6.05 -4.33
N GLN A 131 19.58 -6.96 -3.50
CA GLN A 131 20.37 -8.12 -3.92
C GLN A 131 19.50 -9.35 -4.20
N HIS A 132 20.01 -10.33 -4.94
CA HIS A 132 19.38 -11.64 -5.06
C HIS A 132 19.46 -12.41 -3.73
N ALA A 133 18.37 -13.09 -3.39
CA ALA A 133 18.17 -13.87 -2.17
C ALA A 133 17.58 -15.24 -2.51
N VAL A 134 17.16 -16.00 -1.49
CA VAL A 134 16.50 -17.31 -1.64
C VAL A 134 15.37 -17.31 -2.68
N PRO A 135 15.13 -18.43 -3.38
CA PRO A 135 14.12 -18.50 -4.43
C PRO A 135 12.71 -18.25 -3.89
N ILE A 136 11.86 -17.63 -4.71
CA ILE A 136 10.43 -17.47 -4.45
C ILE A 136 9.64 -17.83 -5.72
N THR A 137 8.31 -17.80 -5.67
CA THR A 137 7.48 -17.81 -6.88
C THR A 137 6.85 -16.45 -7.14
N PHE A 138 6.54 -16.13 -8.39
CA PHE A 138 5.81 -14.90 -8.70
C PHE A 138 4.39 -14.94 -8.13
N GLY A 139 3.77 -16.11 -7.99
CA GLY A 139 2.52 -16.30 -7.27
C GLY A 139 2.59 -15.82 -5.81
N LEU A 140 3.67 -16.12 -5.10
CA LEU A 140 3.91 -15.61 -3.74
C LEU A 140 4.05 -14.08 -3.69
N LYS A 141 4.72 -13.50 -4.70
CA LYS A 141 4.82 -12.03 -4.86
C LYS A 141 3.44 -11.40 -5.11
N ALA A 142 2.63 -11.99 -5.99
CA ALA A 142 1.28 -11.52 -6.28
C ALA A 142 0.32 -11.71 -5.10
N ALA A 143 0.42 -12.79 -4.32
CA ALA A 143 -0.31 -12.95 -3.05
C ALA A 143 0.10 -11.86 -2.02
N GLY A 144 1.39 -11.53 -1.95
CA GLY A 144 1.90 -10.41 -1.15
C GLY A 144 1.55 -9.00 -1.67
N TRP A 145 0.94 -8.89 -2.86
CA TRP A 145 0.30 -7.68 -3.37
C TRP A 145 -1.20 -7.69 -3.06
N LEU A 146 -1.88 -8.82 -3.34
CA LEU A 146 -3.28 -9.09 -3.01
C LEU A 146 -3.58 -8.78 -1.56
N GLN A 147 -2.72 -9.22 -0.64
CA GLN A 147 -2.83 -8.98 0.80
C GLN A 147 -2.98 -7.48 1.12
N GLY A 148 -2.09 -6.62 0.60
CA GLY A 148 -2.17 -5.18 0.84
C GLY A 148 -3.42 -4.53 0.24
N VAL A 149 -3.94 -5.05 -0.88
CA VAL A 149 -5.19 -4.58 -1.49
C VAL A 149 -6.42 -5.03 -0.68
N LEU A 150 -6.37 -6.20 -0.04
CA LEU A 150 -7.41 -6.67 0.90
C LEU A 150 -7.41 -5.83 2.19
N ASP A 151 -6.24 -5.51 2.75
CA ASP A 151 -6.14 -4.62 3.91
C ASP A 151 -6.66 -3.19 3.59
N ALA A 152 -6.40 -2.69 2.37
CA ALA A 152 -6.96 -1.43 1.88
C ALA A 152 -8.50 -1.48 1.68
N ARG A 153 -9.04 -2.59 1.15
CA ARG A 153 -10.49 -2.84 1.01
C ARG A 153 -11.18 -2.76 2.38
N ASP A 154 -10.61 -3.42 3.37
CA ASP A 154 -11.20 -3.54 4.71
C ASP A 154 -11.09 -2.20 5.46
N ALA A 155 -9.96 -1.49 5.35
CA ALA A 155 -9.81 -0.12 5.87
C ALA A 155 -10.83 0.86 5.27
N LEU A 156 -11.09 0.79 3.95
CA LEU A 156 -12.10 1.63 3.29
C LEU A 156 -13.53 1.26 3.68
N ALA A 157 -13.83 -0.03 3.87
CA ALA A 157 -15.14 -0.48 4.33
C ALA A 157 -15.46 -0.03 5.77
N ALA A 158 -14.43 0.04 6.63
CA ALA A 158 -14.55 0.54 7.99
C ALA A 158 -14.68 2.08 8.10
N ALA A 159 -14.39 2.83 7.02
CA ALA A 159 -14.38 4.29 7.01
C ALA A 159 -15.82 4.87 6.90
N GLN A 160 -16.50 4.96 8.04
CA GLN A 160 -17.85 5.53 8.11
C GLN A 160 -17.90 7.01 7.68
N LEU A 161 -18.78 7.31 6.73
CA LEU A 161 -19.10 8.66 6.20
C LEU A 161 -20.54 9.06 6.57
N PRO A 162 -20.79 9.63 7.77
CA PRO A 162 -22.12 9.92 8.30
C PRO A 162 -22.61 11.33 7.98
N ILE A 163 -23.91 11.58 8.18
CA ILE A 163 -24.48 12.94 8.13
C ILE A 163 -23.87 13.87 9.19
N GLN A 164 -23.85 15.17 8.92
CA GLN A 164 -23.53 16.24 9.87
C GLN A 164 -24.72 17.22 9.97
N ILE A 165 -25.57 17.04 10.98
CA ILE A 165 -26.54 18.07 11.38
C ILE A 165 -26.51 18.22 12.90
N GLY A 166 -26.23 19.43 13.39
CA GLY A 166 -26.31 19.77 14.82
C GLY A 166 -26.71 21.22 15.11
N GLY A 167 -26.99 22.03 14.09
CA GLY A 167 -27.26 23.47 14.24
C GLY A 167 -26.02 24.26 14.67
N ALA A 168 -26.23 25.53 15.04
CA ALA A 168 -25.19 26.53 15.24
C ALA A 168 -23.96 26.08 16.07
N ALA A 169 -24.18 25.31 17.13
CA ALA A 169 -23.16 24.84 18.08
C ALA A 169 -23.46 23.39 18.55
N GLY A 170 -23.82 22.49 17.64
CA GLY A 170 -23.99 21.05 17.92
C GLY A 170 -25.21 20.64 18.78
N SER A 171 -25.91 21.57 19.42
CA SER A 171 -26.99 21.30 20.39
C SER A 171 -28.37 21.01 19.80
N LEU A 172 -28.55 21.13 18.47
CA LEU A 172 -29.83 21.09 17.76
C LEU A 172 -30.90 22.10 18.25
N ALA A 173 -30.56 23.03 19.15
CA ALA A 173 -31.55 23.84 19.89
C ALA A 173 -32.53 24.63 18.99
N ALA A 174 -32.08 25.12 17.83
CA ALA A 174 -32.96 25.76 16.85
C ALA A 174 -33.99 24.78 16.26
N VAL A 175 -33.56 23.56 15.90
CA VAL A 175 -34.44 22.48 15.42
C VAL A 175 -35.43 22.06 16.51
N VAL A 176 -34.98 21.95 17.77
CA VAL A 176 -35.87 21.67 18.91
C VAL A 176 -36.96 22.74 19.08
N ALA A 177 -36.63 24.01 18.87
CA ALA A 177 -37.60 25.11 18.93
C ALA A 177 -38.58 25.12 17.73
N ILE A 178 -38.18 24.59 16.57
CA ILE A 178 -39.02 24.49 15.36
C ILE A 178 -39.96 23.29 15.45
N GLU A 179 -39.45 22.11 15.81
CA GLU A 179 -40.21 20.85 15.86
C GLU A 179 -40.99 20.68 17.19
N GLY A 180 -40.70 21.51 18.20
CA GLY A 180 -41.37 21.51 19.50
C GLY A 180 -40.90 20.47 20.52
N SER A 181 -40.00 19.54 20.14
CA SER A 181 -39.37 18.61 21.09
C SER A 181 -38.00 18.09 20.62
N PRO A 182 -37.13 17.63 21.55
CA PRO A 182 -35.88 16.95 21.23
C PRO A 182 -36.07 15.71 20.36
N GLU A 183 -37.11 14.93 20.63
CA GLU A 183 -37.40 13.67 19.93
C GLU A 183 -37.74 13.92 18.46
N LEU A 184 -38.54 14.95 18.17
CA LEU A 184 -38.89 15.32 16.80
C LEU A 184 -37.71 15.96 16.06
N ALA A 185 -36.86 16.75 16.74
CA ALA A 185 -35.62 17.26 16.15
C ALA A 185 -34.67 16.12 15.73
N VAL A 186 -34.47 15.11 16.57
CA VAL A 186 -33.69 13.91 16.24
C VAL A 186 -34.36 13.11 15.11
N ALA A 187 -35.69 12.97 15.12
CA ALA A 187 -36.43 12.31 14.05
C ALA A 187 -36.29 13.03 12.69
N ARG A 188 -36.23 14.37 12.66
CA ARG A 188 -36.00 15.14 11.43
C ARG A 188 -34.58 14.95 10.88
N VAL A 189 -33.56 14.91 11.74
CA VAL A 189 -32.20 14.53 11.34
C VAL A 189 -32.17 13.10 10.78
N ALA A 190 -32.89 12.16 11.42
CA ALA A 190 -33.02 10.78 10.93
C ALA A 190 -33.70 10.69 9.55
N ALA A 191 -34.78 11.44 9.32
CA ALA A 191 -35.45 11.50 8.02
C ALA A 191 -34.53 12.08 6.93
N THR A 192 -33.78 13.15 7.25
CA THR A 192 -32.84 13.78 6.31
C THR A 192 -31.67 12.84 5.98
N ALA A 193 -31.13 12.13 6.98
CA ALA A 193 -30.11 11.09 6.78
C ALA A 193 -30.61 9.95 5.89
N ALA A 194 -31.85 9.49 6.10
CA ALA A 194 -32.48 8.47 5.27
C ALA A 194 -32.66 8.93 3.81
N ARG A 195 -33.18 10.15 3.57
CA ARG A 195 -33.30 10.75 2.22
C ARG A 195 -31.95 10.84 1.49
N LEU A 196 -30.87 11.16 2.22
CA LEU A 196 -29.52 11.25 1.67
C LEU A 196 -28.81 9.90 1.55
N GLY A 197 -29.33 8.83 2.16
CA GLY A 197 -28.70 7.52 2.25
C GLY A 197 -27.43 7.51 3.11
N LEU A 198 -27.36 8.35 4.15
CA LEU A 198 -26.19 8.50 5.02
C LEU A 198 -26.43 7.86 6.40
N PRO A 199 -25.40 7.21 7.01
CA PRO A 199 -25.44 6.78 8.39
C PRO A 199 -25.69 7.94 9.36
N LEU A 200 -26.45 7.67 10.42
CA LEU A 200 -26.64 8.59 11.54
C LEU A 200 -25.45 8.58 12.49
N ARG A 201 -25.14 9.75 13.04
CA ARG A 201 -24.12 9.98 14.08
C ARG A 201 -24.55 11.19 14.92
N GLN A 202 -24.02 11.29 16.14
CA GLN A 202 -24.04 12.56 16.88
C GLN A 202 -23.25 13.64 16.12
N PRO A 203 -23.56 14.94 16.31
CA PRO A 203 -22.82 16.03 15.69
C PRO A 203 -21.31 15.93 15.91
N TRP A 204 -20.54 16.27 14.88
CA TRP A 204 -19.09 16.11 14.80
C TRP A 204 -18.40 17.34 14.18
N HIS A 205 -18.99 18.53 14.35
CA HIS A 205 -18.47 19.82 13.88
C HIS A 205 -16.96 19.98 14.10
N THR A 206 -16.47 19.69 15.31
CA THR A 206 -15.02 19.62 15.64
C THR A 206 -14.50 18.19 15.89
N GLY A 207 -15.38 17.19 15.92
CA GLY A 207 -15.06 15.77 16.13
C GLY A 207 -14.67 15.01 14.85
N ARG A 208 -13.69 15.51 14.09
CA ARG A 208 -13.39 15.18 12.67
C ARG A 208 -12.92 13.75 12.35
N ALA A 209 -13.09 12.81 13.27
CA ALA A 209 -12.78 11.39 13.11
C ALA A 209 -13.34 10.73 11.82
N PRO A 210 -14.50 11.13 11.23
CA PRO A 210 -14.92 10.63 9.93
C PRO A 210 -13.95 10.99 8.79
N LEU A 211 -13.43 12.22 8.76
CA LEU A 211 -12.54 12.68 7.69
C LEU A 211 -11.13 12.13 7.83
N THR A 212 -10.58 12.05 9.05
CA THR A 212 -9.24 11.49 9.28
C THR A 212 -9.21 9.99 8.95
N ARG A 213 -10.17 9.20 9.45
CA ARG A 213 -10.27 7.76 9.14
C ARG A 213 -10.47 7.49 7.65
N PHE A 214 -11.25 8.32 6.95
CA PHE A 214 -11.38 8.22 5.50
C PHE A 214 -10.07 8.56 4.78
N GLY A 215 -9.36 9.61 5.23
CA GLY A 215 -8.01 9.93 4.74
C GLY A 215 -7.02 8.78 4.93
N ASP A 216 -7.01 8.14 6.10
CA ASP A 216 -6.16 6.99 6.41
C ASP A 216 -6.47 5.78 5.52
N ALA A 217 -7.76 5.49 5.26
CA ALA A 217 -8.17 4.44 4.33
C ALA A 217 -7.72 4.75 2.89
N LEU A 218 -7.84 6.00 2.43
CA LEU A 218 -7.35 6.40 1.10
C LEU A 218 -5.82 6.31 0.99
N VAL A 219 -5.08 6.63 2.06
CA VAL A 219 -3.61 6.44 2.11
C VAL A 219 -3.27 4.95 2.04
N THR A 220 -3.96 4.11 2.82
CA THR A 220 -3.77 2.64 2.83
C THR A 220 -3.96 2.02 1.44
N CYS A 221 -4.96 2.50 0.67
CA CYS A 221 -5.12 2.15 -0.74
C CYS A 221 -3.88 2.53 -1.56
N THR A 222 -3.42 3.78 -1.46
CA THR A 222 -2.26 4.25 -2.23
C THR A 222 -0.93 3.61 -1.83
N ASP A 223 -0.76 3.19 -0.58
CA ASP A 223 0.44 2.46 -0.12
C ASP A 223 0.49 1.05 -0.73
N ALA A 224 -0.63 0.33 -0.74
CA ALA A 224 -0.76 -0.98 -1.38
C ALA A 224 -0.45 -0.89 -2.89
N TRP A 225 -1.06 0.07 -3.59
CA TRP A 225 -0.79 0.30 -5.01
C TRP A 225 0.63 0.81 -5.26
N GLY A 226 1.18 1.61 -4.35
CA GLY A 226 2.55 2.09 -4.37
C GLY A 226 3.56 0.95 -4.30
N ARG A 227 3.32 -0.06 -3.44
CA ARG A 227 4.13 -1.29 -3.38
C ARG A 227 4.13 -2.05 -4.71
N ILE A 228 2.95 -2.26 -5.30
CA ILE A 228 2.79 -2.91 -6.61
C ILE A 228 3.54 -2.14 -7.69
N ALA A 229 3.31 -0.83 -7.78
CA ALA A 229 3.93 0.04 -8.78
C ALA A 229 5.46 0.11 -8.63
N ASN A 230 5.99 0.13 -7.40
CA ASN A 230 7.43 0.04 -7.16
C ASN A 230 8.01 -1.29 -7.66
N ASP A 231 7.39 -2.43 -7.38
CA ASP A 231 7.85 -3.72 -7.90
C ASP A 231 7.77 -3.76 -9.44
N VAL A 232 6.66 -3.34 -10.06
CA VAL A 232 6.49 -3.31 -11.52
C VAL A 232 7.55 -2.42 -12.18
N LEU A 233 7.84 -1.25 -11.62
CA LEU A 233 8.91 -0.37 -12.09
C LEU A 233 10.27 -1.06 -12.06
N GLN A 234 10.57 -1.81 -10.99
CA GLN A 234 11.86 -2.49 -10.83
C GLN A 234 11.99 -3.72 -11.74
N LEU A 235 10.91 -4.49 -11.92
CA LEU A 235 10.90 -5.72 -12.72
C LEU A 235 10.85 -5.45 -14.24
N THR A 236 10.31 -4.29 -14.66
CA THR A 236 10.26 -3.85 -16.07
C THR A 236 11.59 -3.27 -16.59
N ARG A 237 12.58 -3.03 -15.72
CA ARG A 237 13.88 -2.45 -16.15
C ARG A 237 14.59 -3.41 -17.12
N PRO A 238 15.28 -2.93 -18.18
CA PRO A 238 15.84 -3.79 -19.23
C PRO A 238 16.83 -4.86 -18.73
N GLU A 239 17.55 -4.60 -17.64
CA GLU A 239 18.47 -5.56 -17.03
C GLU A 239 17.75 -6.69 -16.27
N ILE A 240 16.49 -6.49 -15.85
CA ILE A 240 15.65 -7.51 -15.21
C ILE A 240 14.68 -8.10 -16.23
N GLY A 241 13.77 -7.31 -16.80
CA GLY A 241 12.85 -7.73 -17.88
C GLY A 241 11.86 -8.83 -17.51
N GLU A 242 11.60 -9.06 -16.22
CA GLU A 242 10.77 -10.18 -15.72
C GLU A 242 9.27 -9.91 -15.85
N VAL A 243 8.87 -8.63 -15.94
CA VAL A 243 7.50 -8.24 -16.31
C VAL A 243 7.53 -7.13 -17.36
N SER A 244 6.42 -6.94 -18.06
CA SER A 244 6.19 -5.75 -18.89
C SER A 244 4.72 -5.34 -18.87
N LEU A 245 4.42 -4.13 -19.33
CA LEU A 245 3.06 -3.64 -19.50
C LEU A 245 2.67 -3.65 -20.98
N ALA A 246 1.47 -4.15 -21.30
CA ALA A 246 0.91 -4.18 -22.65
C ALA A 246 0.88 -2.78 -23.27
N HIS A 247 0.49 -1.78 -22.47
CA HIS A 247 0.55 -0.36 -22.81
C HIS A 247 1.73 0.31 -22.11
N GLY A 248 2.67 0.85 -22.90
CA GLY A 248 3.82 1.61 -22.40
C GLY A 248 3.92 2.96 -23.10
N GLY A 249 4.17 4.03 -22.35
CA GLY A 249 4.29 5.37 -22.92
C GLY A 249 5.53 5.45 -23.82
N GLY A 250 5.34 5.81 -25.09
CA GLY A 250 6.44 5.99 -26.04
C GLY A 250 7.36 7.16 -25.67
N SER A 251 8.57 7.17 -26.20
CA SER A 251 9.47 8.32 -26.14
C SER A 251 9.49 9.06 -27.49
N SER A 252 9.29 10.38 -27.47
CA SER A 252 9.43 11.24 -28.64
C SER A 252 10.85 11.28 -29.22
N ALA A 253 11.87 10.99 -28.39
CA ALA A 253 13.28 11.04 -28.78
C ALA A 253 13.92 9.67 -29.07
N MET A 254 13.28 8.57 -28.64
CA MET A 254 13.82 7.20 -28.82
C MET A 254 12.75 6.23 -29.33
N PRO A 255 12.70 5.98 -30.66
CA PRO A 255 11.82 4.96 -31.25
C PRO A 255 11.98 3.60 -30.55
N GLY A 256 10.86 2.94 -30.26
CA GLY A 256 10.84 1.65 -29.56
C GLY A 256 10.96 1.72 -28.04
N LYS A 257 11.35 2.85 -27.43
CA LYS A 257 11.41 2.98 -25.96
C LYS A 257 9.99 2.99 -25.36
N ARG A 258 9.61 1.90 -24.69
CA ARG A 258 8.38 1.78 -23.89
C ARG A 258 8.68 2.11 -22.43
N ASN A 259 8.05 3.14 -21.87
CA ASN A 259 8.14 3.48 -20.45
C ASN A 259 6.95 2.86 -19.68
N PRO A 260 7.13 2.33 -18.46
CA PRO A 260 6.05 1.80 -17.61
C PRO A 260 5.22 2.93 -16.97
N THR A 261 4.56 3.75 -17.79
CA THR A 261 3.98 5.04 -17.38
C THR A 261 2.92 4.91 -16.29
N LEU A 262 2.02 3.91 -16.35
CA LEU A 262 1.00 3.72 -15.32
C LEU A 262 1.64 3.52 -13.94
N ALA A 263 2.69 2.70 -13.84
CA ALA A 263 3.42 2.48 -12.59
C ALA A 263 4.10 3.76 -12.07
N VAL A 264 4.57 4.66 -12.95
CA VAL A 264 5.07 5.99 -12.55
C VAL A 264 3.94 6.86 -11.96
N LEU A 265 2.76 6.86 -12.58
CA LEU A 265 1.62 7.69 -12.15
C LEU A 265 0.98 7.19 -10.85
N VAL A 266 0.89 5.87 -10.66
CA VAL A 266 0.45 5.23 -9.41
C VAL A 266 1.46 5.48 -8.29
N ARG A 267 2.78 5.32 -8.55
CA ARG A 267 3.82 5.64 -7.57
C ARG A 267 3.81 7.12 -7.17
N ARG A 268 3.53 8.03 -8.11
CA ARG A 268 3.34 9.47 -7.82
C ARG A 268 2.17 9.69 -6.85
N ALA A 269 1.06 8.96 -6.98
CA ALA A 269 -0.07 9.06 -6.05
C ALA A 269 0.31 8.58 -4.64
N ALA A 270 0.97 7.43 -4.52
CA ALA A 270 1.48 6.91 -3.25
C ALA A 270 2.44 7.88 -2.53
N LEU A 271 3.29 8.58 -3.27
CA LEU A 271 4.20 9.59 -2.70
C LEU A 271 3.49 10.92 -2.32
N ALA A 272 2.30 11.19 -2.86
CA ALA A 272 1.59 12.46 -2.68
C ALA A 272 0.40 12.38 -1.71
N ALA A 273 -0.07 11.18 -1.35
CA ALA A 273 -1.21 10.98 -0.47
C ALA A 273 -0.91 11.17 1.03
N PRO A 274 0.19 10.62 1.63
CA PRO A 274 0.44 10.75 3.06
C PRO A 274 0.54 12.19 3.59
N PRO A 275 1.17 13.16 2.89
CA PRO A 275 1.17 14.56 3.33
C PRO A 275 -0.23 15.19 3.41
N LEU A 276 -1.16 14.79 2.54
CA LEU A 276 -2.54 15.29 2.57
C LEU A 276 -3.31 14.73 3.76
N ALA A 277 -3.16 13.44 4.08
CA ALA A 277 -3.73 12.87 5.30
C ALA A 277 -3.13 13.51 6.57
N ALA A 278 -1.81 13.80 6.58
CA ALA A 278 -1.16 14.52 7.67
C ALA A 278 -1.76 15.92 7.87
N THR A 279 -2.14 16.64 6.81
CA THR A 279 -2.91 17.90 6.91
C THR A 279 -4.29 17.68 7.53
N LEU A 280 -5.02 16.62 7.19
CA LEU A 280 -6.32 16.30 7.82
C LEU A 280 -6.18 15.99 9.33
N HIS A 281 -5.17 15.20 9.72
CA HIS A 281 -4.87 14.96 11.14
C HIS A 281 -4.43 16.23 11.87
N THR A 282 -3.66 17.10 11.22
CA THR A 282 -3.26 18.40 11.78
C THR A 282 -4.48 19.26 12.04
N ALA A 283 -5.36 19.43 11.03
CA ALA A 283 -6.61 20.15 11.16
C ALA A 283 -7.49 19.59 12.29
N SER A 284 -7.68 18.27 12.35
CA SER A 284 -8.44 17.61 13.42
C SER A 284 -7.83 17.78 14.81
N ALA A 285 -6.51 17.93 14.93
CA ALA A 285 -5.83 18.16 16.21
C ALA A 285 -5.86 19.64 16.65
N THR A 286 -6.08 20.57 15.72
CA THR A 286 -6.21 22.01 15.97
C THR A 286 -7.66 22.50 16.00
N MET A 287 -8.64 21.61 16.10
CA MET A 287 -10.04 22.00 16.28
C MET A 287 -10.28 22.60 17.66
N VAL A 288 -10.94 23.75 17.72
CA VAL A 288 -11.31 24.47 18.96
C VAL A 288 -12.83 24.65 19.04
N ASP A 289 -13.34 24.59 20.27
CA ASP A 289 -14.76 24.80 20.64
C ASP A 289 -15.74 24.01 19.75
N GLU A 290 -16.92 24.56 19.46
CA GLU A 290 -17.92 23.93 18.58
C GLU A 290 -17.71 24.22 17.08
N ARG A 291 -16.80 25.13 16.71
CA ARG A 291 -16.37 25.40 15.32
C ARG A 291 -15.03 26.12 15.27
N ALA A 292 -14.03 25.48 14.67
CA ALA A 292 -12.67 26.01 14.59
C ALA A 292 -12.46 27.01 13.42
N ASP A 293 -11.74 28.08 13.70
CA ASP A 293 -11.19 28.99 12.70
C ASP A 293 -9.98 28.36 11.98
N GLY A 294 -9.85 28.59 10.66
CA GLY A 294 -8.78 28.06 9.82
C GLY A 294 -8.79 26.52 9.62
N ALA A 295 -8.74 25.75 10.69
CA ALA A 295 -8.64 24.29 10.69
C ALA A 295 -9.79 23.62 9.92
N TRP A 296 -11.04 24.08 10.06
CA TRP A 296 -12.16 23.56 9.29
C TRP A 296 -12.02 23.82 7.78
N HIS A 297 -11.45 24.96 7.39
CA HIS A 297 -11.35 25.41 6.00
C HIS A 297 -10.29 24.64 5.21
N VAL A 298 -9.15 24.30 5.85
CA VAL A 298 -8.05 23.57 5.18
C VAL A 298 -8.42 22.12 4.85
N GLU A 299 -9.40 21.53 5.54
CA GLU A 299 -9.87 20.18 5.26
C GLU A 299 -10.49 20.03 3.87
N TRP A 300 -11.29 21.01 3.41
CA TRP A 300 -12.13 20.84 2.22
C TRP A 300 -11.30 20.59 0.94
N ALA A 301 -10.32 21.46 0.68
CA ALA A 301 -9.42 21.34 -0.46
C ALA A 301 -8.49 20.12 -0.32
N THR A 302 -8.06 19.80 0.89
CA THR A 302 -7.19 18.65 1.20
C THR A 302 -7.90 17.33 0.94
N ALA A 303 -9.10 17.12 1.50
CA ALA A 303 -9.92 15.93 1.33
C ALA A 303 -10.33 15.75 -0.14
N ARG A 304 -10.76 16.82 -0.82
CA ARG A 304 -11.02 16.86 -2.26
C ARG A 304 -9.82 16.36 -3.08
N THR A 305 -8.63 16.90 -2.81
CA THR A 305 -7.40 16.59 -3.54
C THR A 305 -6.95 15.16 -3.31
N LEU A 306 -6.95 14.68 -2.06
CA LEU A 306 -6.62 13.29 -1.71
C LEU A 306 -7.58 12.32 -2.42
N THR A 307 -8.89 12.58 -2.32
CA THR A 307 -9.94 11.73 -2.88
C THR A 307 -9.86 11.59 -4.40
N ARG A 308 -9.74 12.71 -5.15
CA ARG A 308 -9.57 12.64 -6.61
C ARG A 308 -8.30 11.89 -6.99
N ARG A 309 -7.18 12.14 -6.31
CA ARG A 309 -5.90 11.48 -6.60
C ARG A 309 -5.97 9.97 -6.34
N THR A 310 -6.67 9.52 -5.30
CA THR A 310 -6.86 8.10 -5.01
C THR A 310 -7.81 7.42 -6.02
N VAL A 311 -8.89 8.07 -6.48
CA VAL A 311 -9.73 7.54 -7.59
C VAL A 311 -8.94 7.38 -8.89
N VAL A 312 -8.11 8.37 -9.23
CA VAL A 312 -7.22 8.29 -10.41
C VAL A 312 -6.22 7.15 -10.27
N ALA A 313 -5.65 6.95 -9.08
CA ALA A 313 -4.67 5.90 -8.84
C ALA A 313 -5.29 4.49 -8.79
N GLY A 314 -6.51 4.32 -8.30
CA GLY A 314 -7.23 3.04 -8.29
C GLY A 314 -7.48 2.52 -9.70
N SER A 315 -8.10 3.35 -10.53
CA SER A 315 -8.37 3.04 -11.94
C SER A 315 -7.10 2.88 -12.77
N GLN A 316 -6.03 3.64 -12.50
CA GLN A 316 -4.71 3.42 -13.11
C GLN A 316 -4.06 2.10 -12.67
N THR A 317 -4.29 1.67 -11.42
CA THR A 317 -3.74 0.39 -10.90
C THR A 317 -4.49 -0.81 -11.45
N ALA A 318 -5.81 -0.71 -11.63
CA ALA A 318 -6.62 -1.75 -12.28
C ALA A 318 -6.14 -1.99 -13.73
N GLU A 319 -5.99 -0.92 -14.53
CA GLU A 319 -5.47 -0.99 -15.90
C GLU A 319 -4.01 -1.49 -15.97
N MET A 320 -3.17 -1.10 -15.00
CA MET A 320 -1.79 -1.58 -14.92
C MET A 320 -1.70 -3.09 -14.64
N LEU A 321 -2.61 -3.63 -13.83
CA LEU A 321 -2.65 -5.04 -13.47
C LEU A 321 -3.28 -5.90 -14.58
N ASP A 322 -4.35 -5.43 -15.23
CA ASP A 322 -4.93 -6.07 -16.42
C ASP A 322 -3.91 -6.15 -17.57
N GLY A 323 -3.16 -5.07 -17.78
CA GLY A 323 -2.08 -4.99 -18.77
C GLY A 323 -0.76 -5.66 -18.37
N LEU A 324 -0.66 -6.38 -17.25
CA LEU A 324 0.60 -6.93 -16.74
C LEU A 324 0.97 -8.27 -17.39
N HIS A 325 2.07 -8.31 -18.13
CA HIS A 325 2.64 -9.54 -18.70
C HIS A 325 3.83 -10.04 -17.86
N VAL A 326 3.80 -11.31 -17.47
CA VAL A 326 4.87 -12.00 -16.74
C VAL A 326 5.73 -12.81 -17.71
N ASP A 327 7.06 -12.61 -17.71
CA ASP A 327 7.99 -13.45 -18.48
C ASP A 327 8.57 -14.56 -17.60
N GLU A 328 7.90 -15.71 -17.60
CA GLU A 328 8.30 -16.89 -16.84
C GLU A 328 9.66 -17.45 -17.27
N GLN A 329 10.03 -17.31 -18.55
CA GLN A 329 11.31 -17.79 -19.07
C GLN A 329 12.45 -16.90 -18.58
N ARG A 330 12.23 -15.57 -18.56
CA ARG A 330 13.18 -14.62 -18.00
C ARG A 330 13.35 -14.80 -16.49
N MET A 331 12.26 -14.98 -15.74
CA MET A 331 12.31 -15.28 -14.29
C MET A 331 13.12 -16.53 -13.99
N ALA A 332 12.86 -17.63 -14.71
CA ALA A 332 13.60 -18.88 -14.57
C ALA A 332 15.09 -18.73 -14.94
N ALA A 333 15.41 -17.96 -16.00
CA ALA A 333 16.78 -17.69 -16.40
C ALA A 333 17.54 -16.82 -15.37
N THR A 334 16.91 -15.77 -14.82
CA THR A 334 17.52 -14.96 -13.76
C THR A 334 17.76 -15.80 -12.50
N LEU A 335 16.79 -16.63 -12.11
CA LEU A 335 16.92 -17.54 -10.97
C LEU A 335 18.07 -18.53 -11.18
N ALA A 336 18.14 -19.19 -12.34
CA ALA A 336 19.21 -20.14 -12.67
C ALA A 336 20.61 -19.49 -12.64
N ALA A 337 20.74 -18.25 -13.13
CA ALA A 337 21.99 -17.50 -13.10
C ALA A 337 22.40 -17.07 -11.67
N ALA A 338 21.44 -16.78 -10.79
CA ALA A 338 21.69 -16.41 -9.40
C ALA A 338 21.93 -17.63 -8.48
N ARG A 339 21.39 -18.80 -8.84
CA ARG A 339 21.35 -20.01 -7.98
C ARG A 339 22.70 -20.44 -7.38
N PRO A 340 23.85 -20.38 -8.07
CA PRO A 340 25.15 -20.75 -7.47
C PRO A 340 25.56 -19.92 -6.25
N ALA A 341 25.12 -18.66 -6.15
CA ALA A 341 25.38 -17.81 -4.98
C ALA A 341 24.33 -18.02 -3.87
N ILE A 342 23.09 -18.35 -4.25
CA ILE A 342 21.96 -18.57 -3.33
C ILE A 342 22.09 -19.92 -2.60
N ASP A 343 22.35 -20.99 -3.35
CA ASP A 343 22.44 -22.36 -2.82
C ASP A 343 23.57 -22.51 -1.78
N ALA A 344 24.61 -21.67 -1.85
CA ALA A 344 25.73 -21.67 -0.91
C ALA A 344 25.31 -21.38 0.55
N GLU A 345 24.11 -20.79 0.77
CA GLU A 345 23.49 -20.70 2.07
C GLU A 345 22.69 -21.97 2.43
N GLN A 346 21.89 -22.51 1.50
CA GLN A 346 21.11 -23.74 1.73
C GLN A 346 21.97 -24.94 2.14
N HIS A 347 23.17 -25.07 1.55
CA HIS A 347 24.12 -26.14 1.89
C HIS A 347 24.58 -26.14 3.36
N LYS A 348 24.32 -25.08 4.13
CA LYS A 348 24.58 -25.00 5.59
C LYS A 348 23.47 -25.66 6.42
N TYR A 349 22.26 -25.80 5.86
CA TYR A 349 21.05 -26.27 6.55
C TYR A 349 20.61 -27.67 6.08
N SER A 350 21.07 -28.11 4.89
CA SER A 350 20.99 -29.52 4.51
C SER A 350 21.66 -30.39 5.59
N PRO A 351 21.01 -31.47 6.08
CA PRO A 351 21.67 -32.42 6.97
C PRO A 351 22.90 -33.02 6.27
N PRO A 352 23.98 -33.34 7.01
CA PRO A 352 25.15 -33.98 6.41
C PRO A 352 24.72 -35.30 5.75
N PRO A 353 25.30 -35.67 4.59
CA PRO A 353 24.94 -36.90 3.91
C PRO A 353 25.11 -38.08 4.87
N THR A 354 24.09 -38.96 4.92
CA THR A 354 24.10 -40.14 5.78
C THR A 354 25.30 -41.00 5.44
N ARG A 355 26.32 -40.93 6.29
CA ARG A 355 27.51 -41.77 6.19
C ARG A 355 27.05 -43.21 6.37
N ASP A 356 27.33 -44.07 5.40
CA ASP A 356 27.12 -45.51 5.56
C ASP A 356 27.79 -45.97 6.86
N PRO A 357 27.15 -46.85 7.65
CA PRO A 357 27.73 -47.32 8.90
C PRO A 357 29.05 -48.00 8.60
N ALA A 358 30.13 -47.49 9.21
CA ALA A 358 31.46 -48.05 9.03
C ALA A 358 31.45 -49.55 9.38
N PRO A 359 32.13 -50.41 8.60
CA PRO A 359 32.15 -51.84 8.87
C PRO A 359 32.68 -52.09 10.29
N ALA A 360 31.96 -52.93 11.04
CA ALA A 360 32.24 -53.15 12.45
C ALA A 360 33.69 -53.64 12.65
N PRO A 361 34.42 -53.12 13.64
CA PRO A 361 35.78 -53.55 13.92
C PRO A 361 35.80 -55.03 14.35
N ASP A 362 36.82 -55.75 13.89
CA ASP A 362 36.89 -57.20 14.01
C ASP A 362 37.05 -57.66 15.48
N ARG A 363 36.53 -58.86 15.80
CA ARG A 363 36.44 -59.33 17.18
C ARG A 363 37.78 -59.88 17.70
N TYR A 364 38.56 -59.01 18.34
CA TYR A 364 39.79 -59.41 19.03
C TYR A 364 39.51 -60.34 20.23
N HIS A 365 40.14 -61.53 20.25
CA HIS A 365 40.08 -62.46 21.38
C HIS A 365 41.20 -62.17 22.41
N PRO A 366 40.94 -62.30 23.73
CA PRO A 366 41.87 -61.85 24.78
C PRO A 366 42.87 -62.92 25.26
N GLY A 367 44.03 -62.49 25.80
CA GLY A 367 44.95 -63.35 26.57
C GLY A 367 46.20 -62.62 27.12
N ALA A 368 46.36 -62.63 28.46
CA ALA A 368 47.43 -61.96 29.27
C ALA A 368 47.49 -60.41 29.15
N GLY A 369 47.75 -59.59 30.19
CA GLY A 369 48.22 -59.81 31.58
C GLY A 369 49.62 -59.17 31.78
N VAL A 370 49.99 -58.41 32.83
CA VAL A 370 49.42 -57.98 34.14
C VAL A 370 50.19 -56.68 34.56
N GLY A 371 49.74 -55.72 35.38
CA GLY A 371 48.47 -55.45 36.10
C GLY A 371 48.70 -54.71 37.46
N GLY A 372 47.83 -53.73 37.80
CA GLY A 372 47.85 -52.88 39.02
C GLY A 372 47.10 -51.56 38.77
N SER A 373 46.08 -51.11 39.53
CA SER A 373 45.97 -50.74 40.98
C SER A 373 46.47 -49.29 41.27
N ASP A 374 45.74 -48.37 41.92
CA ASP A 374 44.43 -48.45 42.59
C ASP A 374 43.82 -47.04 42.90
N ARG A 375 42.48 -46.95 43.05
CA ARG A 375 41.66 -45.94 43.81
C ARG A 375 41.56 -44.45 43.41
N ASP A 376 40.36 -44.10 42.92
CA ASP A 376 39.30 -43.29 43.59
C ASP A 376 39.62 -42.05 44.46
N ALA A 377 38.97 -40.92 44.11
CA ALA A 377 38.25 -40.01 45.02
C ALA A 377 37.25 -39.13 44.22
N ASP A 378 36.06 -38.83 44.77
CA ASP A 378 34.96 -38.12 44.07
C ASP A 378 34.28 -37.02 44.91
N ALA A 379 33.59 -36.10 44.22
CA ALA A 379 32.51 -35.19 44.65
C ALA A 379 32.80 -34.05 45.66
N GLY A 380 32.08 -32.90 45.51
CA GLY A 380 31.78 -32.12 46.72
C GLY A 380 31.06 -30.75 46.77
N ARG A 381 30.75 -30.03 45.67
CA ARG A 381 29.73 -28.91 45.61
C ARG A 381 29.87 -27.61 46.49
N SER A 382 29.23 -26.55 45.96
CA SER A 382 28.55 -25.41 46.67
C SER A 382 29.37 -24.30 47.39
N ASP A 383 28.90 -23.05 47.59
CA ASP A 383 27.90 -22.16 46.92
C ASP A 383 27.93 -20.74 47.58
N ARG A 384 27.33 -19.70 46.96
CA ARG A 384 27.13 -18.29 47.45
C ARG A 384 28.40 -17.40 47.52
N GLY A 385 28.36 -16.05 47.52
CA GLY A 385 27.27 -15.09 47.23
C GLY A 385 27.49 -13.65 47.77
N ALA A 386 27.05 -12.63 47.01
CA ALA A 386 26.75 -11.22 47.38
C ALA A 386 27.85 -10.12 47.62
N ALA A 387 27.91 -9.15 46.68
CA ALA A 387 27.89 -7.67 46.81
C ALA A 387 28.81 -6.84 47.77
N ALA A 388 29.49 -5.79 47.24
CA ALA A 388 29.09 -4.36 47.35
C ALA A 388 30.22 -3.28 47.23
N GLY A 389 30.05 -2.28 46.35
CA GLY A 389 30.26 -0.84 46.66
C GLY A 389 31.50 -0.04 46.16
N ARG A 390 31.22 1.14 45.55
CA ARG A 390 32.07 2.36 45.39
C ARG A 390 33.28 2.26 44.42
N SER A 391 33.70 3.29 43.65
CA SER A 391 33.16 4.63 43.32
C SER A 391 33.75 5.13 41.97
N ALA A 392 33.09 6.12 41.33
CA ALA A 392 33.57 6.89 40.17
C ALA A 392 34.27 8.22 40.64
N PRO A 393 34.75 9.18 39.81
CA PRO A 393 34.55 9.36 38.36
C PRO A 393 35.77 9.80 37.50
N GLY A 394 35.56 9.97 36.18
CA GLY A 394 36.47 10.66 35.26
C GLY A 394 35.99 10.61 33.80
N ALA A 395 35.85 11.77 33.14
CA ALA A 395 35.69 11.91 31.68
C ALA A 395 37.09 12.07 31.03
N ASP A 396 37.31 12.13 29.70
CA ASP A 396 36.45 12.63 28.62
C ASP A 396 36.96 12.18 27.22
N ALA A 397 36.17 12.48 26.18
CA ALA A 397 36.51 12.77 24.78
C ALA A 397 37.49 11.90 23.94
N GLY A 398 37.13 11.74 22.65
CA GLY A 398 38.08 11.72 21.53
C GLY A 398 38.41 10.35 20.92
N GLY A 399 38.14 10.20 19.62
CA GLY A 399 38.66 9.11 18.79
C GLY A 399 39.43 9.65 17.59
N SER A 400 40.18 8.78 16.92
CA SER A 400 40.81 9.06 15.61
C SER A 400 40.99 7.79 14.80
N ASP A 401 41.19 7.95 13.48
CA ASP A 401 41.14 6.89 12.47
C ASP A 401 42.40 6.03 12.33
N ARG A 402 42.33 5.06 11.40
CA ARG A 402 43.39 4.13 11.03
C ARG A 402 44.18 4.68 9.83
N ASP A 403 45.50 4.56 9.88
CA ASP A 403 46.42 4.98 8.80
C ASP A 403 46.78 3.88 7.78
N ALA A 404 47.34 4.35 6.65
CA ALA A 404 48.09 3.72 5.53
C ALA A 404 48.35 2.18 5.51
N ASP A 405 48.31 1.42 4.40
CA ASP A 405 48.52 1.61 2.93
C ASP A 405 49.88 1.06 2.38
N ALA A 406 49.83 0.53 1.15
CA ALA A 406 50.87 0.18 0.15
C ALA A 406 52.17 -0.60 0.52
N GLY A 407 52.51 -1.66 -0.26
CA GLY A 407 53.72 -2.49 -0.01
C GLY A 407 54.26 -3.42 -1.13
N ARG A 408 54.11 -3.05 -2.41
CA ARG A 408 54.70 -3.64 -3.66
C ARG A 408 55.82 -4.73 -3.63
N SER A 409 55.67 -5.71 -4.55
CA SER A 409 56.73 -6.31 -5.45
C SER A 409 57.79 -7.27 -4.85
N ASP A 410 58.56 -8.10 -5.58
CA ASP A 410 58.67 -8.38 -7.04
C ASP A 410 59.24 -9.81 -7.35
N ARG A 411 59.07 -10.30 -8.60
CA ARG A 411 59.84 -11.33 -9.40
C ARG A 411 60.42 -12.65 -8.82
N GLY A 412 60.40 -13.73 -9.63
CA GLY A 412 61.28 -14.92 -9.51
C GLY A 412 61.06 -16.02 -10.58
N ALA A 413 62.13 -16.67 -11.07
CA ALA A 413 62.12 -17.52 -12.30
C ALA A 413 63.24 -18.61 -12.24
N ALA A 414 63.25 -19.74 -12.97
CA ALA A 414 62.30 -20.53 -13.80
C ALA A 414 62.89 -21.99 -13.89
N ALA A 415 62.80 -22.90 -14.87
CA ALA A 415 62.24 -23.04 -16.25
C ALA A 415 62.18 -24.56 -16.63
N GLY A 416 61.60 -24.96 -17.78
CA GLY A 416 61.66 -26.35 -18.29
C GLY A 416 61.09 -26.56 -19.71
N ARG A 417 61.58 -27.53 -20.49
CA ARG A 417 61.20 -27.79 -21.90
C ARG A 417 60.92 -29.28 -22.18
N SER A 418 59.98 -29.59 -23.09
CA SER A 418 60.21 -30.38 -24.33
C SER A 418 58.91 -30.75 -25.07
N ALA A 419 59.01 -30.98 -26.38
CA ALA A 419 58.02 -31.57 -27.31
C ALA A 419 58.80 -32.42 -28.35
N PRO A 420 58.20 -33.26 -29.25
CA PRO A 420 57.35 -32.75 -30.36
C PRO A 420 56.25 -33.70 -30.95
N GLY A 421 55.38 -33.13 -31.81
CA GLY A 421 54.65 -33.85 -32.88
C GLY A 421 53.31 -34.53 -32.52
N ALA A 422 52.36 -34.73 -33.44
CA ALA A 422 52.19 -34.16 -34.80
C ALA A 422 50.73 -34.29 -35.30
N ASP A 423 50.34 -33.39 -36.21
CA ASP A 423 49.22 -33.41 -37.19
C ASP A 423 47.83 -34.04 -36.91
N ALA A 424 46.86 -33.11 -36.79
CA ALA A 424 45.72 -32.90 -37.71
C ALA A 424 44.69 -34.00 -38.06
N GLY A 425 43.40 -33.59 -38.01
CA GLY A 425 42.32 -34.12 -38.84
C GLY A 425 41.18 -34.83 -38.09
N GLY A 426 40.04 -34.17 -37.89
CA GLY A 426 38.90 -34.81 -37.21
C GLY A 426 37.69 -33.91 -36.93
N SER A 427 37.01 -33.40 -37.97
CA SER A 427 35.81 -32.58 -37.80
C SER A 427 34.55 -33.43 -37.60
N HIS A 428 34.06 -33.56 -36.36
CA HIS A 428 32.66 -33.96 -36.11
C HIS A 428 32.03 -33.10 -35.00
N ARG A 429 30.78 -32.68 -35.25
CA ARG A 429 29.99 -31.89 -34.29
C ARG A 429 29.49 -32.81 -33.17
N GLY A 430 30.03 -32.66 -31.96
CA GLY A 430 29.34 -33.15 -30.76
C GLY A 430 28.04 -32.37 -30.56
N ALA A 431 26.92 -33.06 -30.43
CA ALA A 431 25.65 -32.40 -30.10
C ALA A 431 25.72 -31.90 -28.66
N ALA A 432 25.52 -30.60 -28.45
CA ALA A 432 25.30 -30.06 -27.12
C ALA A 432 23.96 -30.59 -26.59
N ALA A 433 23.97 -31.21 -25.41
CA ALA A 433 22.74 -31.67 -24.76
C ALA A 433 21.93 -30.44 -24.31
N GLU A 434 20.71 -30.28 -24.84
CA GLU A 434 19.78 -29.27 -24.34
C GLU A 434 19.37 -29.63 -22.90
N PRO A 435 19.51 -28.71 -21.91
CA PRO A 435 19.02 -28.94 -20.56
C PRO A 435 17.49 -28.86 -20.56
N SER A 436 16.83 -30.02 -20.52
CA SER A 436 15.38 -30.21 -20.71
C SER A 436 14.51 -29.79 -19.51
N HIS A 437 14.81 -28.63 -18.91
CA HIS A 437 14.04 -28.05 -17.81
C HIS A 437 12.79 -27.27 -18.30
N ARG A 438 11.85 -27.98 -18.94
CA ARG A 438 10.48 -27.52 -19.22
C ARG A 438 9.46 -28.07 -18.22
N GLY A 439 9.82 -28.09 -16.94
CA GLY A 439 8.93 -28.45 -15.83
C GLY A 439 8.68 -27.24 -14.92
N PRO A 440 7.55 -27.19 -14.19
CA PRO A 440 7.31 -26.15 -13.19
C PRO A 440 8.38 -26.18 -12.10
N TYR A 441 8.58 -25.06 -11.40
CA TYR A 441 9.58 -24.97 -10.33
C TYR A 441 9.23 -25.95 -9.19
N ARG A 442 10.12 -26.92 -8.95
CA ARG A 442 9.92 -28.05 -8.03
C ARG A 442 11.06 -28.15 -7.02
N ASP A 443 11.42 -27.02 -6.41
CA ASP A 443 12.35 -27.01 -5.28
C ASP A 443 11.56 -27.39 -4.01
N PRO A 444 11.84 -28.55 -3.39
CA PRO A 444 10.96 -29.11 -2.37
C PRO A 444 10.98 -28.30 -1.07
N PHE A 445 12.03 -27.50 -0.83
CA PHE A 445 12.21 -26.75 0.42
C PHE A 445 11.19 -25.62 0.63
N TYR A 446 10.61 -25.06 -0.43
CA TYR A 446 9.73 -23.89 -0.34
C TYR A 446 8.25 -24.16 -0.62
N ARG A 447 7.93 -25.30 -1.22
CA ARG A 447 6.63 -25.48 -1.90
C ARG A 447 5.43 -25.46 -0.96
N GLY A 448 5.45 -26.25 0.13
CA GLY A 448 4.33 -26.36 1.06
C GLY A 448 3.91 -25.01 1.67
N ALA A 449 4.83 -24.34 2.37
CA ALA A 449 4.56 -23.04 2.98
C ALA A 449 4.22 -21.94 1.95
N THR A 450 4.77 -22.02 0.73
CA THR A 450 4.40 -21.07 -0.34
C THR A 450 2.96 -21.28 -0.79
N ASP A 451 2.54 -22.52 -1.00
CA ASP A 451 1.18 -22.85 -1.43
C ASP A 451 0.16 -22.49 -0.33
N GLU A 452 0.46 -22.76 0.95
CA GLU A 452 -0.36 -22.35 2.12
C GLU A 452 -0.56 -20.83 2.23
N ILE A 453 0.49 -20.02 2.01
CA ILE A 453 0.41 -18.55 2.04
C ILE A 453 -0.46 -18.02 0.89
N ILE A 454 -0.34 -18.62 -0.30
CA ILE A 454 -1.17 -18.25 -1.46
C ILE A 454 -2.63 -18.62 -1.19
N ASP A 455 -2.91 -19.82 -0.66
CA ASP A 455 -4.26 -20.28 -0.38
C ASP A 455 -4.96 -19.43 0.70
N ALA A 456 -4.23 -18.97 1.73
CA ALA A 456 -4.77 -18.04 2.72
C ALA A 456 -5.17 -16.68 2.11
N ALA A 457 -4.35 -16.13 1.20
CA ALA A 457 -4.67 -14.89 0.50
C ALA A 457 -5.84 -15.04 -0.48
N LEU A 458 -5.95 -16.19 -1.16
CA LEU A 458 -7.07 -16.52 -2.05
C LEU A 458 -8.39 -16.72 -1.26
N ALA A 459 -8.33 -17.33 -0.07
CA ALA A 459 -9.49 -17.48 0.80
C ALA A 459 -10.06 -16.11 1.22
N ARG A 460 -9.22 -15.21 1.75
CA ARG A 460 -9.64 -13.85 2.15
C ARG A 460 -10.10 -12.97 0.97
N ALA A 461 -9.65 -13.27 -0.25
CA ALA A 461 -10.18 -12.64 -1.46
C ALA A 461 -11.64 -13.05 -1.80
N GLY A 462 -12.07 -14.24 -1.38
CA GLY A 462 -13.47 -14.69 -1.48
C GLY A 462 -14.37 -14.21 -0.33
N GLU A 463 -13.78 -13.72 0.76
CA GLU A 463 -14.51 -13.19 1.92
C GLU A 463 -15.04 -11.77 1.66
N LYS A 464 -16.15 -11.42 2.33
CA LYS A 464 -16.59 -10.02 2.43
C LYS A 464 -15.55 -9.19 3.22
N PRO A 465 -15.49 -7.87 3.04
CA PRO A 465 -14.74 -7.01 3.95
C PRO A 465 -15.24 -7.14 5.38
N CYS A 466 -14.30 -7.03 6.32
CA CYS A 466 -14.49 -7.20 7.76
C CYS A 466 -15.14 -5.98 8.43
#